data_AF-A0A951HED4-F1
#
_entry.id   AF-A0A951HED4-F1
#
_cell.length_a   1.000
_cell.length_b   1.000
_cell.length_c   1.000
_cell.angle_alpha   90.00
_cell.angle_beta   90.00
_cell.angle_gamma   90.00
#
_symmetry.space_group_name_H-M   'P 1'
#
loop_
_entity.id
_entity.type
_entity.pdbx_description
1 polymer ?
#
loop_
_entity_poly.entity_id
_entity_poly.type
_entity_poly.pdbx_seq_one_letter_code
_entity_poly.pdbx_strand_id
1 'polypeptide(L)'
;MTINEAAMILRFNREEVKIAIKEGVQLPKSKKTIQLIADLINEEYDIDQQELDNFIRCFDEEEPGRHPPTDICRDLLIEARHRCAICRQISPIEFHHMIEFSKLKHYDKTKMLALCPTCHTRCTLGQIDQNSQRKYKLQLKEELSNLNGGSADALTFMDDGSPIRFSWDDLKELIVGLHEIHATETPDNASKYDYSDAEIEFKNELNNLGKEYFELIKSEHEPYFGEILAFLKKPINKEIADLYYDIVNELRAKIAADRNKYKSFEVFLIRIADTMIKSSPERVRGRRRELDVLLSFMYVNCDIGRKQ
;
A
#
# COMPACT_ATOMS: atom_id res chain seq x y z
N MET A 1 -13.83 7.25 -28.98
CA MET A 1 -13.26 5.91 -28.66
C MET A 1 -13.34 5.03 -29.90
N THR A 2 -12.30 4.23 -30.14
CA THR A 2 -12.29 3.31 -31.29
C THR A 2 -13.22 2.11 -31.06
N ILE A 3 -13.59 1.43 -32.15
CA ILE A 3 -14.32 0.16 -32.11
C ILE A 3 -13.64 -0.87 -31.18
N ASN A 4 -12.31 -0.91 -31.16
CA ASN A 4 -11.56 -1.87 -30.34
C ASN A 4 -11.71 -1.57 -28.83
N GLU A 5 -11.68 -0.29 -28.47
CA GLU A 5 -11.85 0.13 -27.07
C GLU A 5 -13.28 -0.17 -26.60
N ALA A 6 -14.28 0.16 -27.42
CA ALA A 6 -15.67 -0.17 -27.14
C ALA A 6 -15.90 -1.69 -27.06
N ALA A 7 -15.31 -2.47 -27.96
CA ALA A 7 -15.35 -3.93 -27.96
C ALA A 7 -14.83 -4.50 -26.63
N MET A 8 -13.70 -3.99 -26.13
CA MET A 8 -13.11 -4.43 -24.87
C MET A 8 -14.02 -4.14 -23.67
N ILE A 9 -14.66 -2.97 -23.61
CA ILE A 9 -15.56 -2.58 -22.51
C ILE A 9 -16.89 -3.35 -22.57
N LEU A 10 -17.49 -3.45 -23.76
CA LEU A 10 -18.76 -4.14 -23.98
C LEU A 10 -18.63 -5.67 -23.90
N ARG A 11 -17.40 -6.20 -23.93
CA ARG A 11 -17.09 -7.63 -24.13
C ARG A 11 -17.66 -8.16 -25.45
N PHE A 12 -17.64 -7.30 -26.47
CA PHE A 12 -18.01 -7.63 -27.84
C PHE A 12 -16.74 -7.89 -28.65
N ASN A 13 -16.85 -8.60 -29.76
CA ASN A 13 -15.86 -8.57 -30.82
C ASN A 13 -16.10 -7.35 -31.74
N ARG A 14 -15.13 -7.03 -32.60
CA ARG A 14 -15.23 -5.86 -33.52
C ARG A 14 -16.49 -5.87 -34.38
N GLU A 15 -16.91 -7.04 -34.86
CA GLU A 15 -18.09 -7.15 -35.73
C GLU A 15 -19.38 -6.96 -34.93
N GLU A 16 -19.45 -7.47 -33.70
CA GLU A 16 -20.57 -7.22 -32.78
C GLU A 16 -20.74 -5.73 -32.47
N VAL A 17 -19.65 -4.97 -32.29
CA VAL A 17 -19.72 -3.51 -32.14
C VAL A 17 -20.23 -2.84 -33.41
N LYS A 18 -19.78 -3.25 -34.59
CA LYS A 18 -20.30 -2.72 -35.87
C LYS A 18 -21.79 -3.02 -36.05
N ILE A 19 -22.23 -4.23 -35.68
CA ILE A 19 -23.65 -4.61 -35.69
C ILE A 19 -24.42 -3.72 -34.70
N ALA A 20 -23.90 -3.50 -33.49
CA ALA A 20 -24.52 -2.61 -32.52
C ALA A 20 -24.69 -1.18 -33.04
N ILE A 21 -23.74 -0.69 -33.84
CA ILE A 21 -23.83 0.63 -34.48
C ILE A 21 -24.85 0.64 -35.64
N LYS A 22 -24.78 -0.34 -36.55
CA LYS A 22 -25.57 -0.33 -37.79
C LYS A 22 -27.00 -0.84 -37.63
N GLU A 23 -27.17 -1.93 -36.91
CA GLU A 23 -28.41 -2.70 -36.80
C GLU A 23 -29.01 -2.61 -35.39
N GLY A 24 -28.14 -2.46 -34.39
CA GLY A 24 -28.52 -2.46 -32.98
C GLY A 24 -28.51 -3.86 -32.37
N VAL A 25 -28.57 -3.91 -31.04
CA VAL A 25 -28.61 -5.15 -30.25
C VAL A 25 -29.90 -5.20 -29.44
N GLN A 26 -30.48 -6.39 -29.32
CA GLN A 26 -31.67 -6.60 -28.49
C GLN A 26 -31.30 -6.65 -27.01
N LEU A 27 -32.06 -5.91 -26.22
CA LEU A 27 -32.01 -5.96 -24.77
C LEU A 27 -32.50 -7.33 -24.24
N PRO A 28 -31.89 -7.85 -23.16
CA PRO A 28 -32.08 -9.23 -22.72
C PRO A 28 -33.51 -9.57 -22.29
N LYS A 29 -34.22 -8.67 -21.62
CA LYS A 29 -35.58 -8.84 -21.09
C LYS A 29 -36.65 -8.26 -22.00
N SER A 30 -36.59 -6.97 -22.34
CA SER A 30 -37.66 -6.33 -23.15
C SER A 30 -37.63 -6.73 -24.62
N LYS A 31 -36.50 -7.28 -25.10
CA LYS A 31 -36.21 -7.55 -26.51
C LYS A 31 -36.24 -6.30 -27.40
N LYS A 32 -36.26 -5.11 -26.81
CA LYS A 32 -36.14 -3.84 -27.54
C LYS A 32 -34.75 -3.75 -28.17
N THR A 33 -34.70 -3.39 -29.45
CA THR A 33 -33.43 -3.11 -30.14
C THR A 33 -32.95 -1.71 -29.80
N ILE A 34 -31.69 -1.59 -29.41
CA ILE A 34 -31.01 -0.31 -29.19
C ILE A 34 -29.73 -0.25 -30.02
N GLN A 35 -29.40 0.93 -30.53
CA GLN A 35 -28.20 1.16 -31.34
C GLN A 35 -27.14 1.89 -30.53
N LEU A 36 -25.87 1.56 -30.79
CA LEU A 36 -24.74 2.32 -30.28
C LEU A 36 -24.47 3.49 -31.23
N ILE A 37 -24.61 4.70 -30.73
CA ILE A 37 -24.38 5.91 -31.52
C ILE A 37 -22.86 6.11 -31.70
N ALA A 38 -22.45 6.37 -32.94
CA ALA A 38 -21.07 6.59 -33.33
C ALA A 38 -20.99 7.48 -34.56
N ASP A 39 -19.96 8.32 -34.63
CA ASP A 39 -19.66 9.15 -35.79
C ASP A 39 -18.75 8.38 -36.76
N LEU A 40 -18.95 8.57 -38.07
CA LEU A 40 -18.08 8.01 -39.10
C LEU A 40 -17.09 9.08 -39.55
N ILE A 41 -15.82 8.93 -39.19
CA ILE A 41 -14.74 9.88 -39.49
C ILE A 41 -13.65 9.12 -40.25
N ASN A 42 -13.35 9.55 -41.48
CA ASN A 42 -12.32 8.93 -42.33
C ASN A 42 -12.46 7.40 -42.45
N GLU A 43 -13.67 6.90 -42.70
CA GLU A 43 -14.01 5.48 -42.84
C GLU A 43 -13.88 4.64 -41.54
N GLU A 44 -13.58 5.27 -40.40
CA GLU A 44 -13.58 4.62 -39.09
C GLU A 44 -14.68 5.17 -38.19
N TYR A 45 -15.23 4.31 -37.32
CA TYR A 45 -16.20 4.72 -36.32
C TYR A 45 -15.50 5.28 -35.09
N ASP A 46 -15.87 6.50 -34.70
CA ASP A 46 -15.53 7.11 -33.42
C ASP A 46 -16.77 7.14 -32.52
N ILE A 47 -16.62 6.57 -31.32
CA ILE A 47 -17.71 6.38 -30.37
C ILE A 47 -17.47 7.32 -29.19
N ASP A 48 -18.35 8.29 -28.97
CA ASP A 48 -18.26 9.16 -27.79
C ASP A 48 -18.51 8.36 -26.50
N GLN A 49 -17.82 8.72 -25.42
CA GLN A 49 -17.95 8.00 -24.15
C GLN A 49 -19.37 8.12 -23.57
N GLN A 50 -20.01 9.28 -23.69
CA GLN A 50 -21.36 9.49 -23.19
C GLN A 50 -22.37 8.61 -23.92
N GLU A 51 -22.18 8.41 -25.22
CA GLU A 51 -23.03 7.53 -26.03
C GLU A 51 -22.82 6.06 -25.67
N LEU A 52 -21.58 5.65 -25.42
CA LEU A 52 -21.29 4.31 -24.92
C LEU A 52 -21.91 4.08 -23.53
N ASP A 53 -21.81 5.05 -22.62
CA ASP A 53 -22.42 4.98 -21.28
C ASP A 53 -23.95 4.94 -21.36
N ASN A 54 -24.57 5.71 -22.25
CA ASN A 54 -26.01 5.65 -22.50
C ASN A 54 -26.44 4.28 -23.00
N PHE A 55 -25.67 3.69 -23.94
CA PHE A 55 -25.92 2.36 -24.46
C PHE A 55 -25.81 1.28 -23.37
N ILE A 56 -24.74 1.32 -22.56
CA ILE A 56 -24.52 0.41 -21.43
C ILE A 56 -25.65 0.52 -20.40
N ARG A 57 -26.09 1.75 -20.07
CA ARG A 57 -27.17 1.99 -19.11
C ARG A 57 -28.46 1.27 -19.48
N CYS A 58 -28.80 1.19 -20.76
CA CYS A 58 -30.00 0.45 -21.20
C CYS A 58 -29.92 -1.05 -20.87
N PHE A 59 -28.74 -1.67 -20.95
CA PHE A 59 -28.56 -3.06 -20.52
C PHE A 59 -28.61 -3.18 -18.99
N ASP A 60 -27.99 -2.24 -18.27
CA ASP A 60 -27.98 -2.27 -16.82
C ASP A 60 -29.37 -2.06 -16.19
N GLU A 61 -30.23 -1.24 -16.79
CA GLU A 61 -31.62 -1.07 -16.37
C GLU A 61 -32.39 -2.40 -16.36
N GLU A 62 -32.05 -3.32 -17.26
CA GLU A 62 -32.66 -4.65 -17.33
C GLU A 62 -31.93 -5.70 -16.48
N GLU A 63 -30.60 -5.64 -16.41
CA GLU A 63 -29.77 -6.56 -15.62
C GLU A 63 -28.86 -5.79 -14.65
N PRO A 64 -29.43 -5.20 -13.57
CA PRO A 64 -28.68 -4.33 -12.65
C PRO A 64 -27.44 -5.00 -12.08
N GLY A 65 -26.30 -4.31 -12.20
CA GLY A 65 -25.01 -4.77 -11.70
C GLY A 65 -24.23 -5.66 -12.68
N ARG A 66 -24.74 -5.92 -13.89
CA ARG A 66 -24.02 -6.73 -14.89
C ARG A 66 -23.20 -5.88 -15.88
N HIS A 67 -23.58 -4.62 -16.04
CA HIS A 67 -23.04 -3.71 -17.05
C HIS A 67 -22.54 -2.39 -16.43
N PRO A 68 -21.34 -2.40 -15.80
CA PRO A 68 -20.79 -1.19 -15.16
C PRO A 68 -20.52 -0.07 -16.18
N PRO A 69 -20.63 1.21 -15.77
CA PRO A 69 -20.24 2.35 -16.58
C PRO A 69 -18.80 2.27 -17.09
N THR A 70 -18.53 2.99 -18.19
CA THR A 70 -17.26 2.92 -18.92
C THR A 70 -16.07 3.39 -18.10
N ASP A 71 -16.24 4.44 -17.31
CA ASP A 71 -15.20 4.99 -16.42
C ASP A 71 -14.78 3.98 -15.34
N ILE A 72 -15.76 3.31 -14.71
CA ILE A 72 -15.51 2.25 -13.73
C ILE A 72 -14.82 1.06 -14.38
N CYS A 73 -15.26 0.64 -15.57
CA CYS A 73 -14.60 -0.43 -16.32
C CYS A 73 -13.13 -0.08 -16.58
N ARG A 74 -12.86 1.14 -17.06
CA ARG A 74 -11.51 1.64 -17.34
C ARG A 74 -10.65 1.67 -16.08
N ASP A 75 -11.18 2.17 -14.97
CA ASP A 75 -10.49 2.18 -13.68
C ASP A 75 -10.08 0.78 -13.23
N LEU A 76 -11.00 -0.20 -13.31
CA LEU A 76 -10.73 -1.59 -12.94
C LEU A 76 -9.70 -2.26 -13.86
N LEU A 77 -9.74 -1.94 -15.16
CA LEU A 77 -8.78 -2.44 -16.14
C LEU A 77 -7.39 -1.85 -15.90
N ILE A 78 -7.28 -0.54 -15.64
CA ILE A 78 -6.01 0.13 -15.31
C ILE A 78 -5.43 -0.44 -14.02
N GLU A 79 -6.25 -0.55 -12.97
CA GLU A 79 -5.86 -1.12 -11.68
C GLU A 79 -5.33 -2.54 -11.82
N ALA A 80 -5.98 -3.38 -12.65
CA ALA A 80 -5.53 -4.74 -12.93
C ALA A 80 -4.44 -4.82 -14.02
N ARG A 81 -4.02 -3.70 -14.60
CA ARG A 81 -3.05 -3.59 -15.71
C ARG A 81 -3.47 -4.41 -16.93
N HIS A 82 -4.76 -4.36 -17.28
CA HIS A 82 -5.40 -5.07 -18.39
C HIS A 82 -5.19 -6.59 -18.35
N ARG A 83 -5.06 -7.14 -17.13
CA ARG A 83 -4.90 -8.57 -16.85
C ARG A 83 -5.96 -9.00 -15.84
N CYS A 84 -6.11 -10.30 -15.64
CA CYS A 84 -6.90 -10.81 -14.52
C CYS A 84 -6.30 -10.32 -13.18
N ALA A 85 -7.15 -9.82 -12.29
CA ALA A 85 -6.75 -9.37 -10.95
C ALA A 85 -6.20 -10.50 -10.07
N ILE A 86 -6.61 -11.74 -10.33
CA ILE A 86 -6.24 -12.91 -9.51
C ILE A 86 -5.05 -13.66 -10.12
N CYS A 87 -5.19 -14.18 -11.34
CA CYS A 87 -4.15 -15.02 -11.95
C CYS A 87 -3.12 -14.24 -12.78
N ARG A 88 -3.29 -12.92 -12.97
CA ARG A 88 -2.41 -12.01 -13.73
C ARG A 88 -2.19 -12.38 -15.20
N GLN A 89 -2.93 -13.37 -15.72
CA GLN A 89 -2.91 -13.76 -17.12
C GLN A 89 -3.60 -12.72 -17.99
N ILE A 90 -3.12 -12.60 -19.22
CA ILE A 90 -3.78 -11.81 -20.27
C ILE A 90 -4.90 -12.69 -20.84
N SER A 91 -6.14 -12.24 -20.71
CA SER A 91 -7.32 -12.95 -21.15
C SER A 91 -8.47 -11.95 -21.33
N PRO A 92 -9.59 -12.33 -21.98
CA PRO A 92 -10.83 -11.56 -21.87
C PRO A 92 -11.15 -11.28 -20.38
N ILE A 93 -11.68 -10.09 -20.09
CA ILE A 93 -11.92 -9.62 -18.73
C ILE A 93 -13.43 -9.45 -18.49
N GLU A 94 -13.86 -9.87 -17.31
CA GLU A 94 -15.20 -9.71 -16.75
C GLU A 94 -15.13 -8.91 -15.45
N PHE A 95 -16.18 -8.15 -15.13
CA PHE A 95 -16.23 -7.31 -13.93
C PHE A 95 -17.02 -8.01 -12.82
N HIS A 96 -16.30 -8.42 -11.78
CA HIS A 96 -16.83 -9.15 -10.64
C HIS A 96 -17.15 -8.20 -9.48
N HIS A 97 -18.29 -8.39 -8.82
CA HIS A 97 -18.63 -7.72 -7.57
C HIS A 97 -18.23 -8.61 -6.38
N MET A 98 -17.36 -8.12 -5.49
CA MET A 98 -16.93 -8.87 -4.29
C MET A 98 -18.02 -8.97 -3.21
N ILE A 99 -19.03 -8.10 -3.29
CA ILE A 99 -20.23 -8.10 -2.46
C ILE A 99 -21.42 -8.12 -3.42
N GLU A 100 -22.45 -8.90 -3.10
CA GLU A 100 -23.65 -8.98 -3.93
C GLU A 100 -24.22 -7.59 -4.22
N PHE A 101 -24.43 -7.29 -5.52
CA PHE A 101 -24.97 -6.02 -5.97
C PHE A 101 -26.32 -5.69 -5.30
N SER A 102 -27.14 -6.71 -4.99
CA SER A 102 -28.41 -6.55 -4.28
C SER A 102 -28.29 -5.82 -2.92
N LYS A 103 -27.13 -5.88 -2.27
CA LYS A 103 -26.87 -5.29 -0.94
C LYS A 103 -26.41 -3.84 -1.00
N LEU A 104 -25.72 -3.45 -2.08
CA LEU A 104 -25.04 -2.15 -2.17
C LEU A 104 -25.60 -1.26 -3.30
N LYS A 105 -26.17 -1.85 -4.35
CA LYS A 105 -26.77 -1.19 -5.53
C LYS A 105 -25.93 -0.05 -6.10
N HIS A 106 -24.60 -0.23 -6.13
CA HIS A 106 -23.68 0.78 -6.65
C HIS A 106 -22.44 0.14 -7.25
N TYR A 107 -21.86 0.81 -8.25
CA TYR A 107 -20.61 0.45 -8.92
C TYR A 107 -19.39 1.01 -8.19
N ASP A 108 -19.20 0.62 -6.93
CA ASP A 108 -18.03 1.05 -6.17
C ASP A 108 -16.85 0.22 -6.64
N LYS A 109 -15.98 0.87 -7.44
CA LYS A 109 -14.75 0.28 -7.93
C LYS A 109 -13.93 -0.36 -6.81
N THR A 110 -13.98 0.12 -5.56
CA THR A 110 -13.24 -0.47 -4.44
C THR A 110 -13.76 -1.86 -4.04
N LYS A 111 -14.98 -2.22 -4.45
CA LYS A 111 -15.63 -3.52 -4.19
C LYS A 111 -15.76 -4.40 -5.42
N MET A 112 -15.05 -4.08 -6.50
CA MET A 112 -15.10 -4.83 -7.76
C MET A 112 -13.72 -5.29 -8.22
N LEU A 113 -13.67 -6.31 -9.08
CA LEU A 113 -12.43 -6.86 -9.65
C LEU A 113 -12.59 -7.14 -11.15
N ALA A 114 -11.54 -6.87 -11.92
CA ALA A 114 -11.39 -7.30 -13.31
C ALA A 114 -10.83 -8.73 -13.35
N LEU A 115 -11.61 -9.73 -13.77
CA LEU A 115 -11.26 -11.16 -13.71
C LEU A 115 -11.34 -11.83 -15.07
N CYS A 116 -10.53 -12.87 -15.29
CA CYS A 116 -10.77 -13.78 -16.42
C CYS A 116 -12.03 -14.64 -16.18
N PRO A 117 -12.66 -15.20 -17.23
CA PRO A 117 -13.85 -16.05 -17.07
C PRO A 117 -13.66 -17.19 -16.06
N THR A 118 -12.50 -17.84 -16.07
CA THR A 118 -12.18 -18.92 -15.13
C THR A 118 -12.16 -18.43 -13.68
N CYS A 119 -11.45 -17.34 -13.38
CA CYS A 119 -11.40 -16.78 -12.02
C CYS A 119 -12.76 -16.21 -11.60
N HIS A 120 -13.49 -15.59 -12.51
CA HIS A 120 -14.84 -15.08 -12.27
C HIS A 120 -15.81 -16.19 -11.85
N THR A 121 -15.82 -17.33 -12.57
CA THR A 121 -16.61 -18.51 -12.20
C THR A 121 -16.19 -19.04 -10.84
N ARG A 122 -14.88 -19.15 -10.55
CA ARG A 122 -14.39 -19.63 -9.25
C ARG A 122 -14.82 -18.74 -8.09
N CYS A 123 -14.84 -17.42 -8.26
CA CYS A 123 -15.39 -16.49 -7.27
C CYS A 123 -16.91 -16.67 -7.10
N THR A 124 -17.64 -16.77 -8.21
CA THR A 124 -19.10 -16.95 -8.21
C THR A 124 -19.53 -18.25 -7.52
N LEU A 125 -18.76 -19.33 -7.70
CA LEU A 125 -18.99 -20.63 -7.05
C LEU A 125 -18.46 -20.70 -5.60
N GLY A 126 -17.88 -19.62 -5.07
CA GLY A 126 -17.33 -19.57 -3.72
C GLY A 126 -16.02 -20.35 -3.52
N GLN A 127 -15.39 -20.82 -4.60
CA GLN A 127 -14.08 -21.49 -4.55
C GLN A 127 -12.94 -20.51 -4.24
N ILE A 128 -13.17 -19.22 -4.47
CA ILE A 128 -12.33 -18.11 -4.01
C ILE A 128 -13.21 -17.23 -3.13
N ASP A 129 -12.98 -17.30 -1.83
CA ASP A 129 -13.80 -16.61 -0.82
C ASP A 129 -13.60 -15.08 -0.84
N GLN A 130 -14.53 -14.34 -0.22
CA GLN A 130 -14.51 -12.88 -0.21
C GLN A 130 -13.27 -12.28 0.46
N ASN A 131 -12.67 -12.93 1.46
CA ASN A 131 -11.45 -12.43 2.08
C ASN A 131 -10.27 -12.54 1.12
N SER A 132 -10.19 -13.66 0.37
CA SER A 132 -9.20 -13.81 -0.71
C SER A 132 -9.39 -12.76 -1.79
N GLN A 133 -10.62 -12.49 -2.23
CA GLN A 133 -10.93 -11.43 -3.19
C GLN A 133 -10.47 -10.04 -2.72
N ARG A 134 -10.73 -9.70 -1.44
CA ARG A 134 -10.27 -8.44 -0.83
C ARG A 134 -8.74 -8.34 -0.81
N LYS A 135 -8.04 -9.44 -0.53
CA LYS A 135 -6.56 -9.48 -0.57
C LYS A 135 -6.04 -9.21 -1.98
N TYR A 136 -6.61 -9.82 -3.01
CA TYR A 136 -6.22 -9.54 -4.41
C TYR A 136 -6.45 -8.07 -4.78
N LYS A 137 -7.56 -7.48 -4.32
CA LYS A 137 -7.84 -6.04 -4.52
C LYS A 137 -6.78 -5.15 -3.89
N LEU A 138 -6.36 -5.46 -2.66
CA LEU A 138 -5.32 -4.70 -1.95
C LEU A 138 -3.97 -4.79 -2.68
N GLN A 139 -3.57 -5.98 -3.10
CA GLN A 139 -2.33 -6.20 -3.85
C GLN A 139 -2.27 -5.35 -5.13
N LEU A 140 -3.37 -5.25 -5.88
CA LEU A 140 -3.40 -4.38 -7.07
C LEU A 140 -3.20 -2.90 -6.75
N LYS A 141 -3.81 -2.41 -5.65
CA LYS A 141 -3.62 -1.02 -5.21
C LYS A 141 -2.19 -0.74 -4.80
N GLU A 142 -1.55 -1.69 -4.13
CA GLU A 142 -0.15 -1.61 -3.72
C GLU A 142 0.76 -1.56 -4.95
N GLU A 143 0.57 -2.46 -5.92
CA GLU A 143 1.30 -2.47 -7.18
C GLU A 143 1.16 -1.14 -7.94
N LEU A 144 -0.05 -0.59 -8.05
CA LEU A 144 -0.28 0.69 -8.72
C LEU A 144 0.41 1.85 -7.98
N SER A 145 0.39 1.83 -6.65
CA SER A 145 1.08 2.85 -5.84
C SER A 145 2.59 2.81 -6.00
N ASN A 146 3.17 1.64 -6.26
CA ASN A 146 4.60 1.46 -6.50
C ASN A 146 5.05 1.96 -7.89
N LEU A 147 4.14 2.10 -8.86
CA LEU A 147 4.46 2.51 -10.24
C LEU A 147 4.44 4.04 -10.46
N ASN A 148 3.72 4.80 -9.64
CA ASN A 148 3.50 6.24 -9.85
C ASN A 148 4.57 7.17 -9.22
N GLY A 149 5.76 6.65 -8.89
CA GLY A 149 6.90 7.47 -8.46
C GLY A 149 7.04 7.68 -6.95
N GLY A 150 7.11 6.59 -6.19
CA GLY A 150 8.13 6.50 -5.16
C GLY A 150 9.40 5.96 -5.82
N SER A 151 10.54 6.61 -5.63
CA SER A 151 11.86 6.05 -5.94
C SER A 151 11.98 4.63 -5.38
N ALA A 152 12.83 3.82 -6.00
CA ALA A 152 13.01 2.38 -5.82
C ALA A 152 13.40 1.87 -4.41
N ASP A 153 12.68 2.26 -3.35
CA ASP A 153 12.94 1.98 -1.94
C ASP A 153 11.70 1.35 -1.23
N ALA A 154 10.86 0.60 -1.94
CA ALA A 154 9.72 -0.11 -1.35
C ALA A 154 10.00 -1.62 -1.20
N LEU A 155 10.87 -1.98 -0.24
CA LEU A 155 11.06 -3.36 0.21
C LEU A 155 10.24 -3.65 1.48
N THR A 156 9.03 -4.15 1.24
CA THR A 156 8.30 -5.22 1.95
C THR A 156 8.49 -5.42 3.45
N PHE A 157 7.52 -4.94 4.27
CA PHE A 157 7.16 -5.59 5.54
C PHE A 157 5.65 -5.53 5.80
N MET A 158 4.99 -6.68 5.63
CA MET A 158 4.14 -7.37 6.62
C MET A 158 3.90 -8.80 6.11
N ASP A 159 3.74 -9.78 7.02
CA ASP A 159 3.28 -11.14 6.69
C ASP A 159 1.77 -11.18 6.29
N ASP A 160 1.19 -10.02 5.94
CA ASP A 160 -0.13 -9.83 5.36
C ASP A 160 -0.18 -8.81 4.20
N GLY A 161 0.99 -8.39 3.68
CA GLY A 161 1.12 -7.69 2.39
C GLY A 161 0.97 -6.17 2.39
N SER A 162 0.50 -5.51 3.45
CA SER A 162 0.34 -4.04 3.41
C SER A 162 1.67 -3.27 3.59
N PRO A 163 2.00 -2.29 2.73
CA PRO A 163 3.27 -1.56 2.79
C PRO A 163 3.27 -0.50 3.90
N ILE A 164 4.28 -0.59 4.75
CA ILE A 164 4.76 0.52 5.59
C ILE A 164 5.21 1.66 4.67
N ARG A 165 4.44 2.75 4.59
CA ARG A 165 4.87 3.99 3.93
C ARG A 165 5.72 4.83 4.89
N PHE A 166 6.99 4.48 4.97
CA PHE A 166 7.99 5.22 5.75
C PHE A 166 8.87 6.01 4.78
N SER A 167 9.05 7.32 4.98
CA SER A 167 10.00 8.11 4.19
C SER A 167 11.41 7.78 4.69
N TRP A 168 12.06 6.80 4.06
CA TRP A 168 13.41 6.38 4.43
C TRP A 168 14.45 7.47 4.23
N ASP A 169 14.15 8.50 3.43
CA ASP A 169 15.02 9.65 3.23
C ASP A 169 15.05 10.55 4.47
N ASP A 170 13.95 10.64 5.21
CA ASP A 170 13.83 11.42 6.44
C ASP A 170 14.74 10.85 7.55
N LEU A 171 14.71 9.53 7.74
CA LEU A 171 15.57 8.86 8.71
C LEU A 171 17.05 8.92 8.29
N LYS A 172 17.35 9.01 6.99
CA LYS A 172 18.72 9.20 6.51
C LYS A 172 19.22 10.62 6.77
N GLU A 173 18.41 11.65 6.53
CA GLU A 173 18.76 13.03 6.88
C GLU A 173 19.07 13.14 8.38
N LEU A 174 18.28 12.46 9.21
CA LEU A 174 18.53 12.34 10.65
C LEU A 174 19.85 11.62 10.96
N ILE A 175 20.13 10.46 10.34
CA ILE A 175 21.39 9.72 10.55
C ILE A 175 22.60 10.51 10.03
N VAL A 176 22.48 11.23 8.91
CA VAL A 176 23.53 12.11 8.37
C VAL A 176 23.80 13.24 9.36
N GLY A 177 22.77 13.92 9.85
CA GLY A 177 22.91 14.99 10.84
C GLY A 177 23.55 14.52 12.15
N LEU A 178 23.25 13.28 12.58
CA LEU A 178 23.90 12.66 13.74
C LEU A 178 25.36 12.28 13.46
N HIS A 179 25.67 11.76 12.27
CA HIS A 179 27.02 11.33 11.89
C HIS A 179 28.01 12.49 11.71
N GLU A 180 27.55 13.65 11.20
CA GLU A 180 28.39 14.86 11.05
C GLU A 180 28.91 15.40 12.40
N ILE A 181 28.31 15.01 13.52
CA ILE A 181 28.74 15.36 14.88
C ILE A 181 29.82 14.40 15.39
N HIS A 182 29.70 13.11 15.04
CA HIS A 182 30.64 12.07 15.46
C HIS A 182 32.00 12.13 14.76
N ALA A 183 32.14 12.88 13.65
CA ALA A 183 33.43 13.04 12.96
C ALA A 183 34.45 13.88 13.75
N THR A 184 34.04 14.56 14.84
CA THR A 184 34.88 15.54 15.54
C THR A 184 35.15 15.27 17.02
N GLU A 185 34.38 14.43 17.72
CA GLU A 185 34.57 14.20 19.17
C GLU A 185 34.30 12.73 19.54
N THR A 186 35.16 12.16 20.41
CA THR A 186 34.90 10.86 21.06
C THR A 186 33.75 11.01 22.05
N PRO A 187 32.82 10.03 22.16
CA PRO A 187 31.72 10.12 23.09
C PRO A 187 32.21 10.39 24.51
N ASP A 188 31.64 11.40 25.15
CA ASP A 188 31.88 11.66 26.57
C ASP A 188 31.25 10.48 27.33
N ASN A 189 32.09 9.54 27.79
CA ASN A 189 31.70 8.27 28.44
C ASN A 189 30.87 8.43 29.72
N ALA A 190 30.48 9.65 30.09
CA ALA A 190 29.54 9.94 31.16
C ALA A 190 28.12 10.00 30.60
N SER A 191 27.47 8.84 30.51
CA SER A 191 26.01 8.73 30.39
C SER A 191 25.33 9.77 31.29
N LYS A 192 24.57 10.69 30.67
CA LYS A 192 23.66 11.62 31.36
C LYS A 192 22.20 11.15 31.27
N TYR A 193 21.98 9.90 30.89
CA TYR A 193 20.66 9.41 30.56
C TYR A 193 19.99 8.81 31.80
N ASP A 194 19.31 9.69 32.54
CA ASP A 194 18.76 9.41 33.86
C ASP A 194 17.38 8.74 33.76
N TYR A 195 17.35 7.41 33.76
CA TYR A 195 16.15 6.61 34.01
C TYR A 195 16.36 5.76 35.26
N SER A 196 15.32 5.64 36.08
CA SER A 196 15.38 4.70 37.20
C SER A 196 15.37 3.27 36.68
N ASP A 197 16.27 2.41 37.18
CA ASP A 197 16.36 1.00 36.77
C ASP A 197 15.00 0.27 36.94
N ALA A 198 14.19 0.67 37.93
CA ALA A 198 12.86 0.11 38.16
C ALA A 198 11.85 0.43 37.04
N GLU A 199 11.89 1.63 36.46
CA GLU A 199 10.97 2.02 35.38
C GLU A 199 11.32 1.30 34.07
N ILE A 200 12.62 1.14 33.79
CA ILE A 200 13.05 0.48 32.56
C ILE A 200 12.87 -1.04 32.64
N GLU A 201 13.05 -1.66 33.82
CA GLU A 201 12.74 -3.07 34.04
C GLU A 201 11.24 -3.35 33.82
N PHE A 202 10.36 -2.56 34.43
CA PHE A 202 8.91 -2.68 34.23
C PHE A 202 8.52 -2.49 32.75
N LYS A 203 9.15 -1.52 32.07
CA LYS A 203 8.92 -1.30 30.64
C LYS A 203 9.38 -2.48 29.78
N ASN A 204 10.55 -3.05 30.09
CA ASN A 204 11.09 -4.20 29.38
C ASN A 204 10.15 -5.40 29.50
N GLU A 205 9.60 -5.64 30.69
CA GLU A 205 8.57 -6.66 30.91
C GLU A 205 7.30 -6.39 30.09
N LEU A 206 6.77 -5.16 30.16
CA LEU A 206 5.55 -4.75 29.44
C LEU A 206 5.69 -4.90 27.91
N ASN A 207 6.88 -4.65 27.39
CA ASN A 207 7.18 -4.75 25.96
C ASN A 207 7.73 -6.12 25.55
N ASN A 208 8.00 -7.01 26.51
CA ASN A 208 8.70 -8.28 26.31
C ASN A 208 10.05 -8.10 25.61
N LEU A 209 10.91 -7.22 26.15
CA LEU A 209 12.30 -7.04 25.70
C LEU A 209 13.22 -8.01 26.46
N GLY A 210 14.03 -8.77 25.74
CA GLY A 210 14.98 -9.72 26.34
C GLY A 210 16.08 -9.04 27.17
N LYS A 211 16.44 -9.62 28.32
CA LYS A 211 17.50 -9.11 29.21
C LYS A 211 18.85 -8.96 28.51
N GLU A 212 19.25 -9.97 27.75
CA GLU A 212 20.51 -9.97 26.99
C GLU A 212 20.58 -8.83 25.96
N TYR A 213 19.46 -8.55 25.29
CA TYR A 213 19.38 -7.46 24.34
C TYR A 213 19.41 -6.10 25.03
N PHE A 214 18.78 -5.99 26.21
CA PHE A 214 18.84 -4.77 27.00
C PHE A 214 20.24 -4.46 27.53
N GLU A 215 21.01 -5.47 27.96
CA GLU A 215 22.41 -5.29 28.33
C GLU A 215 23.26 -4.78 27.16
N LEU A 216 22.99 -5.25 25.93
CA LEU A 216 23.63 -4.71 24.73
C LEU A 216 23.25 -3.24 24.48
N ILE A 217 21.99 -2.84 24.72
CA ILE A 217 21.60 -1.42 24.65
C ILE A 217 22.41 -0.61 25.67
N LYS A 218 22.51 -1.08 26.93
CA LYS A 218 23.26 -0.40 27.99
C LYS A 218 24.75 -0.28 27.67
N SER A 219 25.40 -1.31 27.14
CA SER A 219 26.85 -1.27 26.91
C SER A 219 27.24 -0.59 25.59
N GLU A 220 26.47 -0.80 24.51
CA GLU A 220 26.88 -0.40 23.16
C GLU A 220 26.16 0.84 22.62
N HIS A 221 24.93 1.11 23.06
CA HIS A 221 24.08 2.15 22.47
C HIS A 221 23.87 3.36 23.38
N GLU A 222 23.63 3.12 24.67
CA GLU A 222 23.38 4.13 25.69
C GLU A 222 24.45 5.25 25.74
N PRO A 223 25.76 4.98 25.58
CA PRO A 223 26.79 6.03 25.58
C PRO A 223 26.55 7.17 24.57
N TYR A 224 25.76 6.93 23.52
CA TYR A 224 25.45 7.93 22.49
C TYR A 224 24.13 8.69 22.75
N PHE A 225 23.30 8.28 23.72
CA PHE A 225 21.96 8.84 23.91
C PHE A 225 21.97 10.31 24.35
N GLY A 226 22.94 10.68 25.19
CA GLY A 226 23.11 12.08 25.61
C GLY A 226 23.36 13.02 24.44
N GLU A 227 24.13 12.58 23.45
CA GLU A 227 24.45 13.35 22.25
C GLU A 227 23.24 13.50 21.33
N ILE A 228 22.48 12.43 21.12
CA ILE A 228 21.22 12.48 20.34
C ILE A 228 20.25 13.46 20.99
N LEU A 229 20.09 13.41 22.32
CA LEU A 229 19.21 14.32 23.04
C LEU A 229 19.68 15.78 22.93
N ALA A 230 20.98 16.03 23.04
CA ALA A 230 21.56 17.36 22.89
C ALA A 230 21.37 17.89 21.46
N PHE A 231 21.54 17.02 20.46
CA PHE A 231 21.34 17.33 19.05
C PHE A 231 19.91 17.80 18.77
N LEU A 232 18.91 17.02 19.19
CA LEU A 232 17.49 17.32 18.96
C LEU A 232 17.03 18.61 19.67
N LYS A 233 17.71 19.02 20.74
CA LYS A 233 17.40 20.25 21.50
C LYS A 233 17.98 21.53 20.90
N LYS A 234 18.97 21.44 20.00
CA LYS A 234 19.61 22.63 19.42
C LYS A 234 18.64 23.32 18.44
N PRO A 235 18.36 24.63 18.55
CA PRO A 235 17.43 25.33 17.67
C PRO A 235 17.77 25.23 16.17
N ILE A 236 19.07 25.14 15.83
CA ILE A 236 19.53 24.97 14.44
C ILE A 236 19.09 23.63 13.83
N ASN A 237 18.83 22.62 14.65
CA ASN A 237 18.42 21.30 14.22
C ASN A 237 16.90 21.11 14.25
N LYS A 238 16.12 22.19 14.36
CA LYS A 238 14.67 22.11 14.54
C LYS A 238 13.99 21.28 13.45
N GLU A 239 14.34 21.49 12.19
CA GLU A 239 13.76 20.75 11.07
C GLU A 239 14.03 19.23 11.19
N ILE A 240 15.25 18.87 11.58
CA ILE A 240 15.65 17.47 11.80
C ILE A 240 14.97 16.88 13.06
N ALA A 241 14.74 17.71 14.09
CA ALA A 241 14.01 17.29 15.28
C ALA A 241 12.52 17.06 15.00
N ASP A 242 11.89 17.92 14.19
CA ASP A 242 10.51 17.73 13.73
C ASP A 242 10.40 16.40 12.95
N LEU A 243 11.36 16.14 12.07
CA LEU A 243 11.49 14.89 11.31
C LEU A 243 11.61 13.64 12.20
N TYR A 244 12.44 13.73 13.25
CA TYR A 244 12.56 12.67 14.26
C TYR A 244 11.21 12.34 14.91
N TYR A 245 10.42 13.35 15.28
CA TYR A 245 9.13 13.14 15.93
C TYR A 245 8.06 12.59 14.98
N ASP A 246 8.10 12.96 13.70
CA ASP A 246 7.23 12.37 12.68
C ASP A 246 7.52 10.87 12.53
N ILE A 247 8.79 10.49 12.47
CA ILE A 247 9.24 9.08 12.47
C ILE A 247 8.74 8.34 13.72
N VAL A 248 8.90 8.94 14.91
CA VAL A 248 8.41 8.37 16.17
C VAL A 248 6.90 8.11 16.12
N ASN A 249 6.12 9.07 15.62
CA ASN A 249 4.67 8.94 15.52
C ASN A 249 4.27 7.82 14.56
N GLU A 250 4.97 7.68 13.44
CA GLU A 250 4.74 6.61 12.49
C GLU A 250 5.07 5.23 13.09
N LEU A 251 6.22 5.11 13.76
CA LEU A 251 6.62 3.88 14.44
C LEU A 251 5.62 3.48 15.54
N ARG A 252 5.14 4.44 16.34
CA ARG A 252 4.08 4.21 17.34
C ARG A 252 2.84 3.59 16.73
N ALA A 253 2.36 4.16 15.62
CA ALA A 253 1.16 3.65 14.93
C ALA A 253 1.36 2.20 14.46
N LYS A 254 2.54 1.87 13.92
CA LYS A 254 2.87 0.51 13.47
C LYS A 254 2.98 -0.47 14.63
N ILE A 255 3.66 -0.09 15.71
CA ILE A 255 3.76 -0.91 16.93
C ILE A 255 2.38 -1.24 17.47
N ALA A 256 1.47 -0.26 17.46
CA ALA A 256 0.10 -0.46 17.90
C ALA A 256 -0.68 -1.42 16.97
N ALA A 257 -0.49 -1.31 15.65
CA ALA A 257 -1.18 -2.14 14.66
C ALA A 257 -0.72 -3.61 14.65
N ASP A 258 0.59 -3.85 14.83
CA ASP A 258 1.20 -5.18 14.64
C ASP A 258 1.63 -5.88 15.94
N ARG A 259 1.21 -5.37 17.10
CA ARG A 259 1.74 -5.85 18.39
C ARG A 259 1.67 -7.36 18.59
N ASN A 260 0.61 -8.02 18.10
CA ASN A 260 0.41 -9.45 18.26
C ASN A 260 1.25 -10.31 17.29
N LYS A 261 1.96 -9.69 16.34
CA LYS A 261 2.76 -10.38 15.32
C LYS A 261 4.22 -10.61 15.72
N TYR A 262 4.71 -9.93 16.76
CA TYR A 262 6.10 -10.07 17.22
C TYR A 262 6.16 -10.72 18.59
N LYS A 263 7.04 -11.72 18.73
CA LYS A 263 7.26 -12.44 19.98
C LYS A 263 7.86 -11.55 21.06
N SER A 264 8.82 -10.70 20.70
CA SER A 264 9.54 -9.81 21.61
C SER A 264 9.85 -8.47 20.95
N PHE A 265 10.15 -7.44 21.75
CA PHE A 265 10.35 -6.09 21.23
C PHE A 265 11.66 -5.95 20.44
N GLU A 266 12.72 -6.68 20.81
CA GLU A 266 13.98 -6.66 20.08
C GLU A 266 13.83 -7.22 18.66
N VAL A 267 12.96 -8.21 18.45
CA VAL A 267 12.63 -8.73 17.12
C VAL A 267 11.99 -7.65 16.25
N PHE A 268 11.18 -6.77 16.85
CA PHE A 268 10.59 -5.63 16.15
C PHE A 268 11.66 -4.60 15.75
N LEU A 269 12.56 -4.23 16.68
CA LEU A 269 13.65 -3.28 16.41
C LEU A 269 14.61 -3.78 15.32
N ILE A 270 15.09 -5.02 15.45
CA ILE A 270 15.97 -5.66 14.46
C ILE A 270 15.27 -5.72 13.10
N ARG A 271 13.98 -6.02 13.09
CA ARG A 271 13.21 -6.10 11.84
C ARG A 271 13.15 -4.75 11.15
N ILE A 272 12.87 -3.65 11.86
CA ILE A 272 12.92 -2.30 11.27
C ILE A 272 14.30 -2.00 10.72
N ALA A 273 15.36 -2.30 11.48
CA ALA A 273 16.73 -2.05 11.04
C ALA A 273 17.06 -2.82 9.74
N ASP A 274 16.72 -4.10 9.70
CA ASP A 274 16.89 -4.94 8.51
C ASP A 274 16.04 -4.46 7.33
N THR A 275 14.82 -3.97 7.58
CA THR A 275 13.99 -3.32 6.57
C THR A 275 14.70 -2.14 5.95
N MET A 276 15.24 -1.29 6.81
CA MET A 276 15.89 -0.05 6.44
C MET A 276 17.06 -0.31 5.51
N ILE A 277 17.92 -1.26 5.92
CA ILE A 277 19.12 -1.64 5.17
C ILE A 277 18.74 -2.26 3.83
N LYS A 278 17.68 -3.07 3.77
CA LYS A 278 17.21 -3.70 2.53
C LYS A 278 16.61 -2.70 1.56
N SER A 279 15.84 -1.73 2.05
CA SER A 279 15.15 -0.75 1.21
C SER A 279 16.12 0.26 0.56
N SER A 280 17.27 0.55 1.18
CA SER A 280 18.22 1.51 0.63
C SER A 280 19.69 1.09 0.86
N PRO A 281 20.14 -0.04 0.28
CA PRO A 281 21.43 -0.65 0.60
C PRO A 281 22.63 0.26 0.31
N GLU A 282 22.57 1.05 -0.76
CA GLU A 282 23.63 1.99 -1.14
C GLU A 282 23.72 3.20 -0.19
N ARG A 283 22.61 3.60 0.45
CA ARG A 283 22.53 4.81 1.30
C ARG A 283 22.74 4.53 2.80
N VAL A 284 22.57 3.28 3.25
CA VAL A 284 22.76 2.85 4.66
C VAL A 284 24.05 2.05 4.85
N ARG A 285 24.80 1.79 3.76
CA ARG A 285 26.08 1.06 3.79
C ARG A 285 27.05 1.67 4.80
N GLY A 286 27.44 0.89 5.80
CA GLY A 286 28.38 1.32 6.84
C GLY A 286 27.76 2.09 8.02
N ARG A 287 26.44 2.36 8.01
CA ARG A 287 25.75 3.17 9.04
C ARG A 287 24.72 2.37 9.87
N ARG A 288 24.89 1.04 9.91
CA ARG A 288 23.98 0.13 10.62
C ARG A 288 23.98 0.39 12.12
N ARG A 289 25.15 0.66 12.69
CA ARG A 289 25.31 0.91 14.12
C ARG A 289 24.50 2.13 14.55
N GLU A 290 24.58 3.23 13.80
CA GLU A 290 23.88 4.48 14.06
C GLU A 290 22.36 4.29 14.03
N LEU A 291 21.86 3.46 13.11
CA LEU A 291 20.45 3.09 13.05
C LEU A 291 20.02 2.28 14.28
N ASP A 292 20.81 1.28 14.68
CA ASP A 292 20.52 0.44 15.84
C ASP A 292 20.53 1.27 17.15
N VAL A 293 21.48 2.21 17.27
CA VAL A 293 21.58 3.17 18.38
C VAL A 293 20.35 4.07 18.42
N LEU A 294 19.95 4.65 17.28
CA LEU A 294 18.81 5.55 17.20
C LEU A 294 17.48 4.87 17.55
N LEU A 295 17.26 3.65 17.06
CA LEU A 295 16.07 2.86 17.41
C LEU A 295 16.05 2.50 18.90
N SER A 296 17.21 2.17 19.46
CA SER A 296 17.36 1.91 20.90
C SER A 296 17.10 3.18 21.71
N PHE A 297 17.58 4.34 21.25
CA PHE A 297 17.31 5.64 21.87
C PHE A 297 15.80 5.93 21.89
N MET A 298 15.10 5.77 20.75
CA MET A 298 13.64 5.94 20.70
C MET A 298 12.93 5.01 21.68
N TYR A 299 13.42 3.77 21.84
CA TYR A 299 12.86 2.87 22.83
C TYR A 299 13.12 3.35 24.26
N VAL A 300 14.37 3.60 24.66
CA VAL A 300 14.68 3.97 26.05
C VAL A 300 14.07 5.32 26.42
N ASN A 301 14.05 6.31 25.51
CA ASN A 301 13.37 7.62 25.70
C ASN A 301 11.84 7.53 25.80
N CYS A 302 11.30 6.32 25.73
CA CYS A 302 9.88 6.08 25.69
C CYS A 302 9.19 6.80 24.54
N ASP A 303 9.91 7.05 23.45
CA ASP A 303 9.28 7.49 22.22
C ASP A 303 8.51 6.34 21.57
N ILE A 304 9.02 5.12 21.66
CA ILE A 304 8.32 3.92 21.22
C ILE A 304 8.18 2.89 22.34
N GLY A 305 7.26 1.94 22.13
CA GLY A 305 6.88 0.95 23.14
C GLY A 305 5.87 1.48 24.16
N ARG A 306 5.26 0.57 24.92
CA ARG A 306 4.28 0.90 25.97
C ARG A 306 4.97 1.53 27.17
N LYS A 307 4.26 2.45 27.84
CA LYS A 307 4.70 3.11 29.08
C LYS A 307 3.92 2.64 30.31
N GLN A 308 2.67 2.21 30.11
CA GLN A 308 1.70 1.73 31.10
C GLN A 308 0.75 0.73 30.42
#